data_AF-A0A357CKN2-F1
#
_entry.id   AF-A0A357CKN2-F1
#
_cell.length_a   1.000
_cell.length_b   1.000
_cell.length_c   1.000
_cell.angle_alpha   90.00
_cell.angle_beta   90.00
_cell.angle_gamma   90.00
#
_symmetry.space_group_name_H-M   'P 1'
#
loop_
_entity.id
_entity.type
_entity.pdbx_description
1 polymer ?
#
loop_
_entity_poly.entity_id
_entity_poly.type
_entity_poly.pdbx_seq_one_letter_code
_entity_poly.pdbx_strand_id
1 'polypeptide(L)'
;RLRTARVAFACSLNTPLEWRTSHVPLSELERLVHGFGITLVDPVTSAANLAKSIVVGQVAASPRTVHRLAGSVLAALSGNADKPVTLPTLVSGLTLSDSDASDAELASGGIVPGTLVKPQSRELLGAFLESPLCYKHGTLKRLSDWCADRHKGVALHFAKTGTRGTGTLDPAAYDTVDLWVAGGIKFDSGAAYSYVVVIGTGSPAQPWARDLYAGQVAEPLVRILLEDLEEHAAPKELTDSR
;
A
#
# COMPACT_ATOMS: atom_id res chain seq x y z
N ARG A 1 -5.92 -6.07 25.99
CA ARG A 1 -6.22 -4.86 25.17
C ARG A 1 -5.73 -4.98 23.70
N LEU A 2 -4.80 -5.89 23.37
CA LEU A 2 -4.41 -6.26 21.98
C LEU A 2 -5.46 -7.14 21.22
N ARG A 3 -6.75 -7.02 21.55
CA ARG A 3 -7.75 -8.06 21.20
C ARG A 3 -8.53 -7.81 19.91
N THR A 4 -8.64 -6.57 19.43
CA THR A 4 -9.42 -6.27 18.22
C THR A 4 -8.57 -6.39 16.96
N ALA A 5 -9.21 -6.77 15.85
CA ALA A 5 -8.54 -6.86 14.56
C ALA A 5 -7.91 -5.52 14.14
N ARG A 6 -8.59 -4.39 14.39
CA ARG A 6 -8.05 -3.05 14.11
C ARG A 6 -6.76 -2.75 14.87
N VAL A 7 -6.69 -3.12 16.16
CA VAL A 7 -5.46 -2.90 16.95
C VAL A 7 -4.33 -3.82 16.48
N ALA A 8 -4.62 -5.08 16.17
CA ALA A 8 -3.63 -6.00 15.61
C ALA A 8 -3.06 -5.48 14.28
N PHE A 9 -3.92 -4.94 13.42
CA PHE A 9 -3.54 -4.34 12.16
C PHE A 9 -2.71 -3.06 12.35
N ALA A 10 -3.19 -2.12 13.18
CA ALA A 10 -2.52 -0.86 13.49
C ALA A 10 -1.10 -1.07 14.02
N CYS A 11 -0.91 -2.05 14.89
CA CYS A 11 0.37 -2.38 15.51
C CYS A 11 1.19 -3.40 14.72
N SER A 12 0.74 -3.83 13.53
CA SER A 12 1.42 -4.81 12.66
C SER A 12 1.76 -6.13 13.36
N LEU A 13 0.83 -6.66 14.14
CA LEU A 13 1.05 -7.89 14.91
C LEU A 13 0.81 -9.13 14.04
N ASN A 14 1.88 -9.81 13.62
CA ASN A 14 1.80 -10.94 12.70
C ASN A 14 0.91 -12.08 13.22
N THR A 15 1.15 -12.59 14.43
CA THR A 15 0.40 -13.74 14.98
C THR A 15 -1.13 -13.55 14.98
N PRO A 16 -1.70 -12.45 15.54
CA PRO A 16 -3.14 -12.25 15.49
C PRO A 16 -3.68 -12.00 14.07
N LEU A 17 -2.90 -11.40 13.17
CA LEU A 17 -3.31 -11.23 11.78
C LEU A 17 -3.34 -12.57 11.04
N GLU A 18 -2.29 -13.38 11.16
CA GLU A 18 -2.19 -14.72 10.58
C GLU A 18 -3.35 -15.61 11.07
N TRP A 19 -3.61 -15.62 12.38
CA TRP A 19 -4.72 -16.40 12.94
C TRP A 19 -6.07 -15.97 12.37
N ARG A 20 -6.33 -14.67 12.16
CA ARG A 20 -7.61 -14.22 11.58
C ARG A 20 -7.71 -14.58 10.10
N THR A 21 -6.64 -14.36 9.37
CA THR A 21 -6.58 -14.60 7.92
C THR A 21 -6.70 -16.09 7.60
N SER A 22 -6.18 -16.98 8.45
CA SER A 22 -6.30 -18.43 8.25
C SER A 22 -7.74 -18.97 8.37
N HIS A 23 -8.67 -18.19 8.94
CA HIS A 23 -10.09 -18.53 9.00
C HIS A 23 -10.87 -18.07 7.77
N VAL A 24 -10.24 -17.33 6.85
CA VAL A 24 -10.83 -16.98 5.56
C VAL A 24 -10.72 -18.19 4.63
N PRO A 25 -11.78 -18.55 3.87
CA PRO A 25 -11.72 -19.64 2.91
C PRO A 25 -10.54 -19.47 1.93
N LEU A 26 -9.83 -20.57 1.65
CA LEU A 26 -8.68 -20.57 0.75
C LEU A 26 -9.01 -19.95 -0.62
N SER A 27 -10.13 -20.33 -1.21
CA SER A 27 -10.58 -19.81 -2.51
C SER A 27 -10.77 -18.29 -2.54
N GLU A 28 -11.21 -17.70 -1.43
CA GLU A 28 -11.37 -16.24 -1.32
C GLU A 28 -10.01 -15.56 -1.17
N LEU A 29 -9.07 -16.16 -0.43
CA LEU A 29 -7.70 -15.66 -0.33
C LEU A 29 -6.98 -15.72 -1.68
N GLU A 30 -7.08 -16.84 -2.39
CA GLU A 30 -6.52 -17.01 -3.74
C GLU A 30 -7.11 -15.99 -4.71
N ARG A 31 -8.44 -15.81 -4.70
CA ARG A 31 -9.12 -14.80 -5.52
C ARG A 31 -8.54 -13.40 -5.30
N LEU A 32 -8.30 -13.02 -4.04
CA LEU A 32 -7.73 -11.71 -3.71
C LEU A 32 -6.26 -11.60 -4.14
N VAL A 33 -5.44 -12.62 -3.88
CA VAL A 33 -4.02 -12.65 -4.25
C VAL A 33 -3.84 -12.55 -5.76
N HIS A 34 -4.57 -13.35 -6.53
CA HIS A 34 -4.56 -13.31 -7.99
C HIS A 34 -5.13 -11.98 -8.51
N GLY A 35 -6.24 -11.51 -7.93
CA GLY A 35 -6.89 -10.26 -8.33
C GLY A 35 -6.01 -9.03 -8.15
N PHE A 36 -5.22 -8.97 -7.07
CA PHE A 36 -4.24 -7.90 -6.85
C PHE A 36 -2.93 -8.11 -7.62
N GLY A 37 -2.76 -9.24 -8.31
CA GLY A 37 -1.53 -9.58 -9.02
C GLY A 37 -0.33 -9.75 -8.08
N ILE A 38 -0.56 -10.31 -6.89
CA ILE A 38 0.48 -10.60 -5.91
C ILE A 38 1.14 -11.94 -6.28
N THR A 39 2.47 -11.92 -6.43
CA THR A 39 3.26 -13.15 -6.63
C THR A 39 3.72 -13.69 -5.29
N LEU A 40 3.37 -14.94 -5.01
CA LEU A 40 3.81 -15.66 -3.81
C LEU A 40 5.19 -16.28 -4.04
N VAL A 41 6.00 -16.35 -2.98
CA VAL A 41 7.32 -17.01 -3.02
C VAL A 41 7.19 -18.53 -2.85
N ASP A 42 6.32 -18.95 -1.93
CA ASP A 42 6.09 -20.35 -1.59
C ASP A 42 4.79 -20.89 -2.23
N PRO A 43 4.72 -22.20 -2.52
CA PRO A 43 3.51 -22.82 -3.05
C PRO A 43 2.36 -22.80 -2.03
N VAL A 44 1.14 -22.56 -2.52
CA VAL A 44 -0.07 -22.56 -1.70
C VAL A 44 -0.48 -23.99 -1.37
N THR A 45 -0.44 -24.34 -0.09
CA THR A 45 -0.80 -25.70 0.38
C THR A 45 -2.04 -25.72 1.28
N SER A 46 -2.42 -24.58 1.86
CA SER A 46 -3.59 -24.44 2.72
C SER A 46 -3.90 -22.96 2.96
N ALA A 47 -5.09 -22.65 3.50
CA ALA A 47 -5.45 -21.29 3.93
C ALA A 47 -4.48 -20.74 4.99
N ALA A 48 -4.01 -21.58 5.92
CA ALA A 48 -3.06 -21.19 6.95
C ALA A 48 -1.68 -20.85 6.36
N ASN A 49 -1.19 -21.66 5.43
CA ASN A 49 0.08 -21.39 4.73
C ASN A 49 -0.01 -20.10 3.90
N LEU A 50 -1.10 -19.91 3.14
CA LEU A 50 -1.30 -18.68 2.38
C LEU A 50 -1.41 -17.45 3.30
N ALA A 51 -2.18 -17.56 4.38
CA ALA A 51 -2.34 -16.51 5.39
C ALA A 51 -0.98 -16.08 5.97
N LYS A 52 -0.13 -17.04 6.31
CA LYS A 52 1.23 -16.77 6.78
C LYS A 52 2.02 -16.00 5.72
N SER A 53 2.06 -16.49 4.48
CA SER A 53 2.83 -15.85 3.41
C SER A 53 2.41 -14.40 3.16
N ILE A 54 1.11 -14.12 3.12
CA ILE A 54 0.63 -12.74 2.90
C ILE A 54 0.80 -11.84 4.13
N VAL A 55 0.65 -12.35 5.35
CA VAL A 55 0.75 -11.54 6.58
C VAL A 55 2.19 -11.17 6.89
N VAL A 56 3.13 -12.11 6.73
CA VAL A 56 4.56 -11.85 6.98
C VAL A 56 5.29 -11.26 5.78
N GLY A 57 4.60 -11.10 4.64
CA GLY A 57 5.17 -10.50 3.44
C GLY A 57 6.15 -11.41 2.69
N GLN A 58 5.96 -12.73 2.71
CA GLN A 58 6.64 -13.68 1.82
C GLN A 58 6.04 -13.63 0.40
N VAL A 59 6.03 -12.42 -0.15
CA VAL A 59 5.51 -12.08 -1.46
C VAL A 59 6.61 -11.37 -2.24
N ALA A 60 6.76 -11.71 -3.53
CA ALA A 60 7.69 -11.03 -4.41
C ALA A 60 6.93 -9.93 -5.16
N ALA A 61 7.24 -8.66 -4.86
CA ALA A 61 6.61 -7.53 -5.53
C ALA A 61 7.62 -6.40 -5.77
N SER A 62 7.58 -5.83 -6.98
CA SER A 62 8.31 -4.59 -7.27
C SER A 62 7.64 -3.39 -6.58
N PRO A 63 8.36 -2.28 -6.32
CA PRO A 63 7.74 -1.05 -5.81
C PRO A 63 6.56 -0.57 -6.66
N ARG A 64 6.62 -0.72 -7.99
CA ARG A 64 5.52 -0.38 -8.90
C ARG A 64 4.28 -1.24 -8.69
N THR A 65 4.47 -2.52 -8.38
CA THR A 65 3.38 -3.46 -8.05
C THR A 65 2.68 -3.04 -6.75
N VAL A 66 3.46 -2.74 -5.71
CA VAL A 66 2.93 -2.27 -4.41
C VAL A 66 2.21 -0.93 -4.57
N HIS A 67 2.76 -0.02 -5.38
CA HIS A 67 2.14 1.26 -5.69
C HIS A 67 0.78 1.09 -6.37
N ARG A 68 0.69 0.19 -7.37
CA ARG A 68 -0.59 -0.13 -8.03
C ARG A 68 -1.61 -0.72 -7.05
N LEU A 69 -1.17 -1.57 -6.12
CA LEU A 69 -2.04 -2.13 -5.07
C LEU A 69 -2.61 -1.00 -4.19
N ALA A 70 -1.76 -0.12 -3.70
CA ALA A 70 -2.18 1.04 -2.92
C ALA A 70 -3.14 1.96 -3.72
N GLY A 71 -2.84 2.21 -5.00
CA GLY A 71 -3.73 2.95 -5.91
C GLY A 71 -5.08 2.29 -6.13
N SER A 72 -5.11 0.95 -6.23
CA SER A 72 -6.36 0.19 -6.38
C SER A 72 -7.23 0.32 -5.12
N VAL A 73 -6.62 0.23 -3.95
CA VAL A 73 -7.33 0.45 -2.67
C VAL A 73 -7.82 1.90 -2.57
N LEU A 74 -6.97 2.88 -2.89
CA LEU A 74 -7.36 4.29 -2.89
C LEU A 74 -8.53 4.56 -3.83
N ALA A 75 -8.50 4.01 -5.04
CA ALA A 75 -9.58 4.12 -6.02
C ALA A 75 -10.89 3.50 -5.49
N ALA A 76 -10.82 2.32 -4.85
CA ALA A 76 -11.98 1.70 -4.23
C ALA A 76 -12.60 2.57 -3.12
N LEU A 77 -11.77 3.16 -2.26
CA LEU A 77 -12.21 4.00 -1.15
C LEU A 77 -12.65 5.40 -1.58
N SER A 78 -12.18 5.88 -2.74
CA SER A 78 -12.42 7.25 -3.23
C SER A 78 -13.59 7.38 -4.20
N GLY A 79 -14.34 6.31 -4.44
CA GLY A 79 -15.49 6.30 -5.36
C GLY A 79 -15.15 6.02 -6.83
N ASN A 80 -13.93 5.56 -7.13
CA ASN A 80 -13.46 5.22 -8.49
C ASN A 80 -13.27 3.70 -8.65
N ALA A 81 -14.12 2.90 -8.03
CA ALA A 81 -13.94 1.45 -7.94
C ALA A 81 -14.20 0.70 -9.27
N ASP A 82 -14.87 1.34 -10.22
CA ASP A 82 -15.16 0.85 -11.56
C ASP A 82 -14.04 1.14 -12.56
N LYS A 83 -13.11 2.05 -12.22
CA LYS A 83 -12.01 2.45 -13.09
C LYS A 83 -10.81 1.51 -12.94
N PRO A 84 -10.31 0.89 -14.02
CA PRO A 84 -9.10 0.07 -13.96
C PRO A 84 -7.90 0.90 -13.50
N VAL A 85 -7.13 0.37 -12.55
CA VAL A 85 -5.85 0.94 -12.11
C VAL A 85 -4.71 0.18 -12.77
N THR A 86 -4.00 0.87 -13.66
CA THR A 86 -2.85 0.33 -14.39
C THR A 86 -1.55 0.46 -13.60
N LEU A 87 -0.46 -0.12 -14.11
CA LEU A 87 0.86 0.11 -13.52
C LEU A 87 1.28 1.57 -13.74
N PRO A 88 2.01 2.19 -12.79
CA PRO A 88 2.54 3.54 -12.97
C PRO A 88 3.42 3.64 -14.23
N THR A 89 3.22 4.71 -14.99
CA THR A 89 3.96 5.04 -16.21
C THR A 89 4.44 6.49 -16.17
N LEU A 90 5.60 6.76 -16.76
CA LEU A 90 6.09 8.12 -17.02
C LEU A 90 5.71 8.61 -18.43
N VAL A 91 5.22 7.71 -19.28
CA VAL A 91 4.84 8.00 -20.66
C VAL A 91 3.34 8.27 -20.70
N SER A 92 2.96 9.50 -21.05
CA SER A 92 1.56 9.90 -21.23
C SER A 92 1.00 9.53 -22.61
N GLY A 93 1.88 9.37 -23.61
CA GLY A 93 1.54 8.94 -24.95
C GLY A 93 2.81 8.75 -25.81
N LEU A 94 2.71 7.92 -26.84
CA LEU A 94 3.74 7.76 -27.87
C LEU A 94 3.10 8.08 -29.22
N THR A 95 3.69 9.02 -29.95
CA THR A 95 3.32 9.26 -31.34
C THR A 95 4.35 8.58 -32.23
N LEU A 96 3.94 7.55 -32.96
CA LEU A 96 4.80 6.87 -33.93
C LEU A 96 4.65 7.57 -35.28
N SER A 97 5.77 8.06 -35.82
CA SER A 97 5.84 8.63 -37.17
C SER A 97 6.27 7.54 -38.15
N ASP A 98 5.34 6.67 -38.57
CA ASP A 98 5.28 5.99 -39.86
C ASP A 98 4.15 4.93 -39.87
N SER A 99 3.69 4.59 -41.08
CA SER A 99 2.45 3.85 -41.41
C SER A 99 2.35 2.38 -40.95
N ASP A 100 3.21 1.93 -40.03
CA ASP A 100 3.15 0.61 -39.39
C ASP A 100 2.61 0.70 -37.95
N ALA A 101 1.79 1.72 -37.66
CA ALA A 101 0.97 1.74 -36.47
C ALA A 101 -0.11 0.67 -36.58
N SER A 102 0.25 -0.60 -36.35
CA SER A 102 -0.71 -1.47 -35.68
C SER A 102 -1.02 -0.75 -34.37
N ASP A 103 -2.29 -0.43 -34.11
CA ASP A 103 -2.79 -0.02 -32.81
C ASP A 103 -2.44 -1.12 -31.81
N ALA A 104 -1.20 -1.14 -31.37
CA ALA A 104 -0.79 -1.81 -30.17
C ALA A 104 -1.39 -0.94 -29.07
N GLU A 105 -2.68 -1.15 -28.81
CA GLU A 105 -3.24 -0.89 -27.50
C GLU A 105 -2.19 -1.45 -26.54
N LEU A 106 -1.53 -0.54 -25.81
CA LEU A 106 -0.80 -0.87 -24.59
C LEU A 106 -1.87 -1.34 -23.60
N ALA A 107 -2.48 -2.50 -23.88
CA ALA A 107 -3.46 -3.20 -23.08
C ALA A 107 -2.70 -3.79 -21.90
N SER A 108 -2.19 -2.92 -21.02
CA SER A 108 -1.72 -3.33 -19.72
C SER A 108 -2.98 -3.58 -18.88
N GLY A 109 -3.28 -4.85 -18.62
CA GLY A 109 -4.40 -5.25 -17.76
C GLY A 109 -4.37 -4.47 -16.44
N GLY A 110 -5.43 -3.71 -16.19
CA GLY A 110 -5.62 -2.94 -14.96
C GLY A 110 -6.35 -3.75 -13.89
N ILE A 111 -6.14 -3.40 -12.62
CA ILE A 111 -6.95 -3.94 -11.53
C ILE A 111 -8.24 -3.14 -11.47
N VAL A 112 -9.40 -3.79 -11.58
CA VAL A 112 -10.71 -3.13 -11.37
C VAL A 112 -11.08 -3.23 -9.89
N PRO A 113 -10.95 -2.16 -9.08
CA PRO A 113 -10.98 -2.29 -7.63
C PRO A 113 -12.29 -2.85 -7.06
N GLY A 114 -13.42 -2.53 -7.69
CA GLY A 114 -14.75 -2.97 -7.27
C GLY A 114 -14.97 -4.48 -7.36
N THR A 115 -14.15 -5.19 -8.14
CA THR A 115 -14.16 -6.67 -8.22
C THR A 115 -13.49 -7.32 -7.00
N LEU A 116 -12.62 -6.58 -6.30
CA LEU A 116 -11.86 -7.06 -5.15
C LEU A 116 -12.41 -6.51 -3.84
N VAL A 117 -12.72 -5.21 -3.82
CA VAL A 117 -13.21 -4.46 -2.67
C VAL A 117 -14.71 -4.18 -2.84
N LYS A 118 -15.52 -5.02 -2.21
CA LYS A 118 -16.99 -4.93 -2.24
C LYS A 118 -17.48 -3.61 -1.62
N PRO A 119 -18.55 -2.98 -2.16
CA PRO A 119 -19.09 -1.72 -1.63
C PRO A 119 -19.33 -1.73 -0.12
N GLN A 120 -19.95 -2.78 0.41
CA GLN A 120 -20.25 -2.89 1.85
C GLN A 120 -19.00 -2.97 2.76
N SER A 121 -17.82 -3.22 2.19
CA SER A 121 -16.58 -3.37 2.96
C SER A 121 -15.73 -2.11 2.98
N ARG A 122 -16.04 -1.09 2.17
CA ARG A 122 -15.15 0.07 1.93
C ARG A 122 -14.95 0.93 3.18
N GLU A 123 -16.02 1.25 3.89
CA GLU A 123 -15.94 2.04 5.13
C GLU A 123 -15.08 1.32 6.18
N LEU A 124 -15.35 0.02 6.39
CA LEU A 124 -14.57 -0.79 7.31
C LEU A 124 -13.10 -0.86 6.89
N LEU A 125 -12.83 -1.10 5.60
CA LEU A 125 -11.46 -1.16 5.07
C LEU A 125 -10.71 0.15 5.28
N GLY A 126 -11.35 1.31 5.03
CA GLY A 126 -10.79 2.62 5.30
C GLY A 126 -10.39 2.76 6.77
N ALA A 127 -11.31 2.51 7.70
CA ALA A 127 -11.04 2.58 9.14
C ALA A 127 -9.94 1.61 9.61
N PHE A 128 -9.78 0.46 8.95
CA PHE A 128 -8.67 -0.46 9.21
C PHE A 128 -7.34 0.10 8.70
N LEU A 129 -7.30 0.60 7.47
CA LEU A 129 -6.07 1.07 6.83
C LEU A 129 -5.58 2.43 7.34
N GLU A 130 -6.47 3.25 7.91
CA GLU A 130 -6.11 4.48 8.63
C GLU A 130 -5.48 4.18 10.00
N SER A 131 -5.81 3.02 10.59
CA SER A 131 -5.44 2.73 11.97
C SER A 131 -3.93 2.72 12.28
N PRO A 132 -3.01 2.34 11.38
CA PRO A 132 -1.56 2.48 11.64
C PRO A 132 -1.13 3.92 11.89
N LEU A 133 -1.81 4.90 11.28
CA LEU A 133 -1.55 6.34 11.44
C LEU A 133 -2.32 6.90 12.64
N CYS A 134 -3.63 6.61 12.73
CA CYS A 134 -4.54 7.36 13.58
C CYS A 134 -4.75 6.74 14.97
N TYR A 135 -4.37 5.47 15.16
CA TYR A 135 -4.35 4.85 16.48
C TYR A 135 -3.11 5.29 17.26
N LYS A 136 -3.29 5.65 18.53
CA LYS A 136 -2.21 6.14 19.42
C LYS A 136 -0.99 5.21 19.57
N HIS A 137 -1.14 3.92 19.26
CA HIS A 137 -0.05 2.93 19.28
C HIS A 137 0.18 2.30 17.89
N GLY A 138 -0.34 2.92 16.83
CA GLY A 138 -0.10 2.48 15.46
C GLY A 138 1.38 2.62 15.06
N THR A 139 1.78 1.86 14.05
CA THR A 139 3.18 1.86 13.57
C THR A 139 3.60 3.14 12.87
N LEU A 140 2.65 3.99 12.48
CA LEU A 140 2.86 5.29 11.82
C LEU A 140 2.30 6.46 12.66
N LYS A 141 2.19 6.28 13.98
CA LYS A 141 1.51 7.25 14.87
C LYS A 141 2.11 8.65 14.87
N ARG A 142 3.36 8.86 14.41
CA ARG A 142 3.93 10.21 14.33
C ARG A 142 3.45 10.98 13.11
N LEU A 143 2.71 10.34 12.21
CA LEU A 143 1.96 10.96 11.12
C LEU A 143 0.47 11.13 11.50
N SER A 144 0.12 11.03 12.79
CA SER A 144 -1.29 11.09 13.21
C SER A 144 -1.93 12.46 13.02
N ASP A 145 -1.14 13.52 12.84
CA ASP A 145 -1.59 14.83 12.40
C ASP A 145 -2.16 14.80 10.98
N TRP A 146 -1.65 13.93 10.10
CA TRP A 146 -2.14 13.69 8.74
C TRP A 146 -3.37 12.80 8.64
N CYS A 147 -4.05 12.50 9.75
CA CYS A 147 -5.33 11.81 9.71
C CYS A 147 -6.42 12.73 9.16
N ALA A 148 -7.37 12.19 8.39
CA ALA A 148 -8.44 13.00 7.78
C ALA A 148 -9.28 13.78 8.80
N ASP A 149 -9.42 13.26 10.03
CA ASP A 149 -10.11 13.94 11.13
C ASP A 149 -9.30 15.07 11.81
N ARG A 150 -8.01 15.20 11.46
CA ARG A 150 -7.05 16.11 12.13
C ARG A 150 -6.30 17.05 11.20
N HIS A 151 -6.18 16.71 9.91
CA HIS A 151 -5.54 17.55 8.89
C HIS A 151 -6.59 18.20 8.01
N LYS A 152 -6.67 19.53 8.04
CA LYS A 152 -7.61 20.27 7.18
C LYS A 152 -7.20 20.08 5.72
N GLY A 153 -8.15 19.75 4.85
CA GLY A 153 -7.90 19.55 3.42
C GLY A 153 -7.64 18.09 3.04
N VAL A 154 -7.56 17.17 4.00
CA VAL A 154 -7.40 15.73 3.74
C VAL A 154 -8.74 15.01 3.93
N ALA A 155 -9.25 14.42 2.86
CA ALA A 155 -10.50 13.68 2.84
C ALA A 155 -10.33 12.21 3.26
N LEU A 156 -9.16 11.62 2.97
CA LEU A 156 -8.82 10.24 3.26
C LEU A 156 -7.29 10.11 3.31
N HIS A 157 -6.76 9.41 4.32
CA HIS A 157 -5.35 9.05 4.33
C HIS A 157 -5.12 7.71 5.03
N PHE A 158 -4.59 6.74 4.31
CA PHE A 158 -4.25 5.45 4.86
C PHE A 158 -2.81 5.05 4.52
N ALA A 159 -2.20 4.24 5.38
CA ALA A 159 -0.84 3.76 5.16
C ALA A 159 -0.55 2.50 5.96
N LYS A 160 0.40 1.71 5.49
CA LYS A 160 0.89 0.52 6.19
C LYS A 160 2.40 0.37 6.07
N THR A 161 3.02 0.01 7.19
CA THR A 161 4.45 -0.33 7.27
C THR A 161 4.72 -1.79 6.85
N GLY A 162 5.90 -2.02 6.28
CA GLY A 162 6.53 -3.32 6.13
C GLY A 162 7.97 -3.25 6.65
N THR A 163 8.42 -4.29 7.34
CA THR A 163 9.81 -4.40 7.82
C THR A 163 10.27 -5.83 7.55
N ARG A 164 11.29 -5.95 6.70
CA ARG A 164 11.88 -7.22 6.31
C ARG A 164 13.28 -7.32 6.91
N GLY A 165 13.52 -8.36 7.69
CA GLY A 165 14.85 -8.81 8.09
C GLY A 165 15.30 -10.04 7.29
N THR A 166 16.40 -10.65 7.68
CA THR A 166 16.83 -11.97 7.17
C THR A 166 16.13 -13.12 7.87
N GLY A 167 15.11 -12.85 8.71
CA GLY A 167 14.42 -13.80 9.60
C GLY A 167 13.90 -15.11 8.99
N THR A 168 13.89 -15.26 7.66
CA THR A 168 13.72 -16.56 6.98
C THR A 168 14.92 -17.51 7.12
N LEU A 169 16.12 -16.97 7.40
CA LEU A 169 17.38 -17.70 7.60
C LEU A 169 17.72 -17.85 9.10
N ASP A 170 17.35 -16.87 9.93
CA ASP A 170 17.46 -16.93 11.39
C ASP A 170 16.27 -16.19 12.06
N PRO A 171 15.25 -16.89 12.57
CA PRO A 171 14.09 -16.28 13.21
C PRO A 171 14.40 -15.42 14.46
N ALA A 172 15.59 -15.54 15.04
CA ALA A 172 16.06 -14.69 16.14
C ALA A 172 16.85 -13.46 15.66
N ALA A 173 17.10 -13.33 14.36
CA ALA A 173 17.77 -12.17 13.79
C ALA A 173 16.83 -10.95 13.84
N TYR A 174 17.23 -9.94 14.60
CA TYR A 174 16.60 -8.63 14.68
C TYR A 174 17.17 -7.66 13.65
N ASP A 175 17.48 -8.16 12.46
CA ASP A 175 18.15 -7.38 11.44
C ASP A 175 17.16 -6.71 10.47
N THR A 176 17.64 -5.66 9.82
CA THR A 176 16.83 -4.82 8.92
C THR A 176 17.45 -4.85 7.53
N VAL A 177 16.69 -5.36 6.56
CA VAL A 177 17.07 -5.43 5.14
C VAL A 177 16.28 -4.40 4.34
N ASP A 178 14.95 -4.49 4.34
CA ASP A 178 14.08 -3.56 3.61
C ASP A 178 13.01 -2.98 4.54
N LEU A 179 12.81 -1.67 4.45
CA LEU A 179 11.72 -0.93 5.09
C LEU A 179 10.78 -0.39 4.03
N TRP A 180 9.49 -0.57 4.26
CA TRP A 180 8.43 -0.17 3.34
C TRP A 180 7.40 0.67 4.07
N VAL A 181 6.92 1.72 3.40
CA VAL A 181 5.63 2.35 3.72
C VAL A 181 4.86 2.48 2.41
N ALA A 182 3.65 1.94 2.38
CA ALA A 182 2.75 2.08 1.25
C ALA A 182 1.43 2.67 1.73
N GLY A 183 0.86 3.60 0.98
CA GLY A 183 -0.35 4.30 1.39
C GLY A 183 -1.03 5.03 0.25
N GLY A 184 -2.10 5.72 0.61
CA GLY A 184 -2.85 6.57 -0.30
C GLY A 184 -3.47 7.74 0.46
N ILE A 185 -3.45 8.91 -0.17
CA ILE A 185 -4.05 10.13 0.33
C ILE A 185 -4.98 10.72 -0.72
N LYS A 186 -6.11 11.28 -0.27
CA LYS A 186 -7.02 12.08 -1.08
C LYS A 186 -7.27 13.40 -0.36
N PHE A 187 -7.13 14.49 -1.09
CA PHE A 187 -7.43 15.83 -0.63
C PHE A 187 -8.89 16.22 -0.91
N ASP A 188 -9.40 17.19 -0.18
CA ASP A 188 -10.74 17.77 -0.40
C ASP A 188 -10.88 18.42 -1.78
N SER A 189 -9.77 18.82 -2.40
CA SER A 189 -9.71 19.28 -3.79
C SER A 189 -10.05 18.18 -4.82
N GLY A 190 -10.11 16.92 -4.38
CA GLY A 190 -10.32 15.75 -5.23
C GLY A 190 -9.02 15.13 -5.75
N ALA A 191 -7.87 15.80 -5.57
CA ALA A 191 -6.56 15.24 -5.89
C ALA A 191 -6.29 13.99 -5.03
N ALA A 192 -5.78 12.92 -5.64
CA ALA A 192 -5.56 11.65 -4.97
C ALA A 192 -4.26 11.02 -5.43
N TYR A 193 -3.46 10.54 -4.47
CA TYR A 193 -2.13 10.00 -4.70
C TYR A 193 -1.97 8.70 -3.92
N SER A 194 -1.59 7.63 -4.61
CA SER A 194 -0.95 6.48 -3.94
C SER A 194 0.55 6.72 -3.85
N TYR A 195 1.19 6.15 -2.85
CA TYR A 195 2.64 6.29 -2.69
C TYR A 195 3.28 5.04 -2.09
N VAL A 196 4.58 4.88 -2.36
CA VAL A 196 5.43 3.86 -1.76
C VAL A 196 6.79 4.48 -1.44
N VAL A 197 7.25 4.32 -0.21
CA VAL A 197 8.61 4.64 0.23
C VAL A 197 9.31 3.32 0.57
N VAL A 198 10.47 3.09 -0.05
CA VAL A 198 11.31 1.91 0.19
C VAL A 198 12.70 2.35 0.59
N ILE A 199 13.23 1.76 1.66
CA ILE A 199 14.59 2.00 2.15
C ILE A 199 15.26 0.64 2.31
N GLY A 200 16.38 0.45 1.62
CA GLY A 200 17.17 -0.78 1.66
C GLY A 200 18.47 -0.61 0.89
N THR A 201 19.34 -1.61 0.96
CA THR A 201 20.66 -1.59 0.31
C THR A 201 20.65 -2.07 -1.14
N GLY A 202 19.48 -2.43 -1.67
CA GLY A 202 19.36 -3.11 -2.95
C GLY A 202 19.83 -4.57 -2.93
N SER A 203 20.34 -5.05 -1.79
CA SER A 203 20.75 -6.43 -1.57
C SER A 203 19.79 -7.12 -0.58
N PRO A 204 18.96 -8.08 -1.03
CA PRO A 204 17.97 -8.72 -0.18
C PRO A 204 18.59 -9.66 0.88
N ALA A 205 19.90 -9.88 0.84
CA ALA A 205 20.64 -10.77 1.73
C ALA A 205 21.57 -10.02 2.70
N GLN A 206 21.71 -8.70 2.57
CA GLN A 206 22.61 -7.91 3.41
C GLN A 206 21.83 -6.93 4.29
N PRO A 207 21.66 -7.24 5.58
CA PRO A 207 21.08 -6.28 6.51
C PRO A 207 22.01 -5.08 6.67
N TRP A 208 21.43 -3.89 6.78
CA TRP A 208 22.16 -2.64 6.97
C TRP A 208 21.98 -2.04 8.36
N ALA A 209 21.05 -2.59 9.15
CA ALA A 209 20.84 -2.20 10.53
C ALA A 209 20.32 -3.38 11.36
N ARG A 210 20.19 -3.14 12.66
CA ARG A 210 19.52 -4.01 13.62
C ARG A 210 18.49 -3.18 14.38
N ASP A 211 17.35 -3.80 14.68
CA ASP A 211 16.26 -3.20 15.46
C ASP A 211 15.73 -1.86 14.90
N LEU A 212 15.86 -1.65 13.58
CA LEU A 212 15.25 -0.50 12.91
C LEU A 212 13.98 -0.93 12.18
N TYR A 213 12.90 -0.20 12.47
CA TYR A 213 11.57 -0.45 11.93
C TYR A 213 11.14 0.69 11.00
N ALA A 214 10.25 0.40 10.04
CA ALA A 214 9.82 1.38 9.05
C ALA A 214 9.23 2.67 9.67
N GLY A 215 8.50 2.53 10.78
CA GLY A 215 7.96 3.67 11.53
C GLY A 215 9.04 4.61 12.10
N GLN A 216 10.28 4.15 12.30
CA GLN A 216 11.34 5.01 12.82
C GLN A 216 12.09 5.75 11.72
N VAL A 217 12.26 5.12 10.56
CA VAL A 217 13.16 5.59 9.50
C VAL A 217 12.40 6.21 8.33
N ALA A 218 11.27 5.61 7.92
CA ALA A 218 10.53 6.03 6.74
C ALA A 218 9.48 7.12 7.03
N GLU A 219 9.00 7.25 8.27
CA GLU A 219 8.01 8.27 8.66
C GLU A 219 8.43 9.71 8.26
N PRO A 220 9.67 10.18 8.51
CA PRO A 220 10.08 11.52 8.09
C PRO A 220 10.06 11.72 6.57
N LEU A 221 10.43 10.69 5.79
CA LEU A 221 10.39 10.76 4.32
C LEU A 221 8.94 10.80 3.81
N VAL A 222 8.05 10.03 4.45
CA VAL A 222 6.62 10.06 4.13
C VAL A 222 6.05 11.44 4.46
N ARG A 223 6.42 12.05 5.59
CA ARG A 223 5.99 13.41 5.92
C ARG A 223 6.36 14.43 4.84
N ILE A 224 7.63 14.47 4.43
CA ILE A 224 8.10 15.37 3.37
C ILE A 224 7.30 15.14 2.08
N LEU A 225 7.10 13.87 1.71
CA LEU A 225 6.26 13.53 0.55
C LEU A 225 4.82 14.05 0.70
N LEU A 226 4.20 13.91 1.87
CA LEU A 226 2.82 14.38 2.09
C LEU A 226 2.72 15.91 1.99
N GLU A 227 3.71 16.63 2.51
CA GLU A 227 3.83 18.08 2.40
C GLU A 227 3.94 18.52 0.91
N ASP A 228 4.82 17.87 0.13
CA ASP A 228 4.95 18.14 -1.32
C ASP A 228 3.65 17.83 -2.09
N LEU A 229 2.96 16.74 -1.73
CA LEU A 229 1.70 16.35 -2.36
C LEU A 229 0.56 17.32 -2.02
N GLU A 230 0.52 17.86 -0.80
CA GLU A 230 -0.45 18.89 -0.41
C GLU A 230 -0.24 20.18 -1.18
N GLU A 231 1.02 20.63 -1.33
CA GLU A 231 1.36 21.78 -2.16
C GLU A 231 0.94 21.57 -3.61
N HIS A 232 1.22 20.39 -4.17
CA HIS A 232 0.81 20.05 -5.54
C HIS A 232 -0.72 19.95 -5.70
N ALA A 233 -1.43 19.51 -4.67
CA ALA A 233 -2.89 19.38 -4.65
C ALA A 233 -3.64 20.70 -4.44
N ALA A 234 -2.92 21.75 -4.04
CA ALA A 234 -3.49 23.07 -3.86
C ALA A 234 -4.08 23.59 -5.19
N PRO A 235 -5.22 24.31 -5.15
CA PRO A 235 -5.74 24.97 -6.33
C PRO A 235 -4.66 25.90 -6.88
N LYS A 236 -4.20 25.65 -8.11
CA LYS A 236 -3.36 26.61 -8.81
C LYS A 236 -4.27 27.81 -9.10
N GLU A 237 -4.02 28.95 -8.45
CA GLU A 237 -4.62 30.20 -8.89
C GLU A 237 -4.33 30.31 -10.39
N LEU A 238 -5.37 30.51 -11.20
CA LEU A 238 -5.23 30.90 -12.59
C LEU A 238 -4.49 32.24 -12.58
N THR A 239 -3.15 32.21 -12.60
CA THR A 239 -2.36 33.34 -13.06
C THR A 239 -2.55 33.40 -14.56
N ASP A 240 -3.71 33.92 -14.92
CA ASP A 240 -4.07 34.39 -16.23
C ASP A 240 -3.05 35.47 -16.61
N SER A 241 -2.08 35.09 -17.45
CA SER A 241 -1.09 36.00 -18.02
C SER A 241 -1.20 35.88 -19.53
N ARG A 242 -2.03 36.78 -20.05
CA ARG A 242 -2.14 37.33 -21.42
C ARG A 242 -1.02 36.96 -22.40
#